data_AF-A0A2V6R7Y5-F1
#
_entry.id   AF-A0A2V6R7Y5-F1
#
_cell.length_a   1.000
_cell.length_b   1.000
_cell.length_c   1.000
_cell.angle_alpha   90.00
_cell.angle_beta   90.00
_cell.angle_gamma   90.00
#
_symmetry.space_group_name_H-M   'P 1'
#
loop_
_entity.id
_entity.type
_entity.pdbx_description
1 polymer ?
#
loop_
_entity_poly.entity_id
_entity_poly.type
_entity_poly.pdbx_seq_one_letter_code
_entity_poly.pdbx_strand_id
1 'polypeptide(L)'
;MGGRRLDGLRAAELHPVRRALGARARGPRRVAEGHARRGAGGRPGHGAVRADRAARRRAGAVRRVLRGRRDSRARHDRRRAGGGRLVPGHGLLEAGRAHRASPAPRPVRTTRPIVGLVTIGQSPRVDVVPEMAEVIGPGVEIREAGALDGLDRAQIRALAPQPGDEILVTRLADASSVFLGKRRIVARVQEKIGELEGAGATLTALLCTGAFGRLAATRPLVQPQPILLGVLRAMSWPGRLGILTPSAPHVPQTEARWRADGFDPVVVPLSPYEEDDPAAVARAADALRAARAGLVVLDCMGFRKKTRDELQAATGAPALVANLLVARVLAELCGV
;
A
#
# COMPACT_ATOMS: atom_id res chain seq x y z
N MET A 1 46.21 3.43 39.07
CA MET A 1 46.88 4.75 39.03
C MET A 1 47.46 4.92 37.63
N GLY A 2 47.20 5.91 36.79
CA GLY A 2 46.28 7.05 36.70
C GLY A 2 46.20 7.36 35.18
N GLY A 3 45.08 7.72 34.59
CA GLY A 3 44.40 8.99 34.81
C GLY A 3 45.13 10.13 34.09
N ARG A 4 44.79 10.42 32.83
CA ARG A 4 44.93 11.76 32.24
C ARG A 4 43.73 12.07 31.35
N ARG A 5 43.03 13.15 31.71
CA ARG A 5 41.95 13.79 30.98
C ARG A 5 42.53 14.90 30.07
N LEU A 6 41.88 15.05 28.91
CA LEU A 6 41.37 16.29 28.28
C LEU A 6 42.30 17.51 28.10
N ASP A 7 42.50 17.92 26.84
CA ASP A 7 41.80 19.05 26.18
C ASP A 7 42.66 19.75 25.12
N GLY A 8 42.01 20.12 24.01
CA GLY A 8 42.47 21.19 23.11
C GLY A 8 42.84 20.75 21.70
N LEU A 9 41.93 20.92 20.74
CA LEU A 9 41.98 22.03 19.77
C LEU A 9 41.00 21.82 18.59
N ARG A 10 40.02 22.74 18.56
CA ARG A 10 39.54 23.56 17.42
C ARG A 10 38.84 22.91 16.22
N ALA A 11 37.55 23.26 16.18
CA ALA A 11 36.70 23.33 15.01
C ALA A 11 37.24 24.29 13.93
N ALA A 12 37.54 23.72 12.77
CA ALA A 12 37.60 24.30 11.43
C ALA A 12 37.40 23.06 10.52
N GLU A 13 36.52 22.94 9.54
CA GLU A 13 35.87 23.90 8.65
C GLU A 13 34.51 23.30 8.24
N LEU A 14 33.42 23.78 8.86
CA LEU A 14 32.06 23.50 8.40
C LEU A 14 31.69 24.54 7.33
N HIS A 15 31.49 24.10 6.09
CA HIS A 15 30.99 24.94 5.00
C HIS A 15 29.50 25.28 5.20
N PRO A 16 29.09 26.57 5.26
CA PRO A 16 27.68 26.94 5.27
C PRO A 16 27.13 27.09 3.85
N VAL A 17 26.11 26.28 3.51
CA VAL A 17 25.33 26.43 2.27
C VAL A 17 24.38 27.62 2.41
N ARG A 18 24.60 28.65 1.58
CA ARG A 18 23.80 29.88 1.52
C ARG A 18 22.39 29.61 0.99
N ARG A 19 21.38 30.05 1.74
CA ARG A 19 19.99 30.27 1.28
C ARG A 19 19.95 31.43 0.29
N ALA A 20 19.35 31.20 -0.88
CA ALA A 20 18.94 32.26 -1.79
C ALA A 20 17.56 32.79 -1.37
N LEU A 21 17.52 34.01 -0.81
CA LEU A 21 16.30 34.81 -0.68
C LEU A 21 16.50 36.08 -1.49
N GLY A 22 15.66 36.26 -2.50
CA GLY A 22 15.67 37.41 -3.39
C GLY A 22 15.27 38.69 -2.66
N ALA A 23 16.08 39.73 -2.86
CA ALA A 23 15.80 41.09 -2.44
C ALA A 23 14.82 41.79 -3.39
N ARG A 24 13.83 42.49 -2.84
CA ARG A 24 13.27 43.72 -3.45
C ARG A 24 13.10 44.80 -2.39
N ALA A 25 13.44 46.00 -2.81
CA ALA A 25 13.80 47.17 -2.03
C ALA A 25 12.61 47.89 -1.37
N ARG A 26 12.94 48.61 -0.30
CA ARG A 26 12.09 49.53 0.47
C ARG A 26 11.89 50.86 -0.26
N GLY A 27 10.73 51.47 -0.06
CA GLY A 27 10.46 52.91 -0.23
C GLY A 27 9.31 53.32 0.72
N PRO A 28 9.33 54.48 1.42
CA PRO A 28 8.53 54.68 2.63
C PRO A 28 7.42 55.76 2.56
N ARG A 29 6.54 55.74 3.58
CA ARG A 29 5.57 56.76 4.08
C ARG A 29 4.27 56.88 3.25
N ARG A 30 3.06 57.03 3.81
CA ARG A 30 2.60 57.77 5.00
C ARG A 30 1.37 57.13 5.66
N VAL A 31 1.20 57.44 6.94
CA VAL A 31 0.03 57.24 7.80
C VAL A 31 -1.01 58.35 7.52
N ALA A 32 -2.29 58.00 7.53
CA ALA A 32 -3.39 58.94 7.83
C ALA A 32 -4.54 58.18 8.51
N GLU A 33 -4.83 58.58 9.74
CA GLU A 33 -6.07 58.30 10.47
C GLU A 33 -7.21 59.18 9.92
N GLY A 34 -8.47 58.74 10.06
CA GLY A 34 -9.62 59.63 9.85
C GLY A 34 -10.99 58.99 9.65
N HIS A 35 -11.68 58.71 10.77
CA HIS A 35 -13.13 58.83 11.01
C HIS A 35 -14.20 58.02 10.24
N ALA A 36 -14.80 57.11 11.02
CA ALA A 36 -16.23 56.85 11.27
C ALA A 36 -17.32 57.49 10.37
N ARG A 37 -18.30 56.67 9.96
CA ARG A 37 -19.68 56.66 10.49
C ARG A 37 -20.58 55.59 9.82
N ARG A 38 -21.23 54.80 10.67
CA ARG A 38 -22.65 54.35 10.68
C ARG A 38 -23.38 54.04 9.36
N GLY A 39 -24.05 52.88 9.33
CA GLY A 39 -25.29 52.73 8.54
C GLY A 39 -25.69 51.28 8.29
N ALA A 40 -26.79 50.85 8.91
CA ALA A 40 -27.38 49.52 8.85
C ALA A 40 -28.23 49.27 7.58
N GLY A 41 -28.61 48.00 7.37
CA GLY A 41 -29.63 47.54 6.42
C GLY A 41 -29.03 46.57 5.39
N GLY A 42 -29.31 45.27 5.39
CA GLY A 42 -30.63 44.66 5.39
C GLY A 42 -30.95 44.16 3.97
N ARG A 43 -30.61 42.90 3.66
CA ARG A 43 -31.19 42.12 2.54
C ARG A 43 -32.71 41.90 2.82
N PRO A 44 -33.59 41.47 1.88
CA PRO A 44 -33.32 40.68 0.66
C PRO A 44 -34.20 41.03 -0.57
N GLY A 45 -33.97 40.35 -1.70
CA GLY A 45 -34.89 40.38 -2.85
C GLY A 45 -34.80 39.09 -3.68
N HIS A 46 -35.81 38.24 -3.57
CA HIS A 46 -36.09 37.15 -4.51
C HIS A 46 -36.69 37.73 -5.81
N GLY A 47 -36.36 37.15 -6.97
CA GLY A 47 -36.98 37.54 -8.24
C GLY A 47 -36.58 36.62 -9.41
N ALA A 48 -37.58 35.91 -9.92
CA ALA A 48 -37.57 34.81 -10.88
C ALA A 48 -37.07 35.10 -12.32
N VAL A 49 -36.52 34.04 -12.93
CA VAL A 49 -36.83 33.44 -14.26
C VAL A 49 -36.93 34.34 -15.52
N ARG A 50 -36.10 34.01 -16.53
CA ARG A 50 -36.44 33.75 -17.97
C ARG A 50 -35.11 33.40 -18.68
N ALA A 51 -34.88 32.16 -19.12
CA ALA A 51 -35.28 31.56 -20.39
C ALA A 51 -34.84 32.39 -21.62
N ASP A 52 -33.80 31.94 -22.31
CA ASP A 52 -33.67 32.16 -23.75
C ASP A 52 -33.32 30.86 -24.48
N ARG A 53 -33.97 30.68 -25.62
CA ARG A 53 -34.10 29.47 -26.42
C ARG A 53 -33.78 29.83 -27.86
N ALA A 54 -33.28 28.84 -28.59
CA ALA A 54 -33.17 28.76 -30.06
C ALA A 54 -31.89 29.38 -30.66
N ALA A 55 -31.29 28.87 -31.73
CA ALA A 55 -31.63 27.83 -32.71
C ALA A 55 -30.30 27.25 -33.25
N ARG A 56 -30.21 26.00 -33.72
CA ARG A 56 -30.47 25.49 -35.10
C ARG A 56 -30.24 23.95 -35.00
N ARG A 57 -31.14 22.97 -35.24
CA ARG A 57 -31.92 22.52 -36.43
C ARG A 57 -31.07 22.54 -37.71
N ARG A 58 -30.88 21.49 -38.53
CA ARG A 58 -31.56 20.21 -38.91
C ARG A 58 -30.53 19.44 -39.82
N ALA A 59 -30.40 18.12 -39.96
CA ALA A 59 -31.26 16.97 -40.30
C ALA A 59 -30.96 16.37 -41.71
N GLY A 60 -31.11 15.05 -41.85
CA GLY A 60 -31.24 14.28 -43.13
C GLY A 60 -30.20 13.14 -43.24
N ALA A 61 -30.44 11.82 -43.11
CA ALA A 61 -31.45 10.87 -43.60
C ALA A 61 -31.22 10.32 -45.03
N VAL A 62 -30.81 9.03 -45.14
CA VAL A 62 -31.02 8.06 -46.27
C VAL A 62 -30.85 6.64 -45.66
N ARG A 63 -31.82 5.73 -45.48
CA ARG A 63 -32.70 4.88 -46.32
C ARG A 63 -32.04 3.79 -47.21
N ARG A 64 -32.23 2.51 -46.79
CA ARG A 64 -32.71 1.31 -47.53
C ARG A 64 -31.86 0.71 -48.69
N VAL A 65 -31.88 -0.56 -49.12
CA VAL A 65 -32.47 -1.90 -48.77
C VAL A 65 -31.91 -2.94 -49.79
N LEU A 66 -32.09 -4.25 -49.52
CA LEU A 66 -32.02 -5.46 -50.42
C LEU A 66 -30.67 -6.18 -50.59
N ARG A 67 -30.58 -7.50 -50.84
CA ARG A 67 -31.34 -8.76 -50.57
C ARG A 67 -30.51 -9.88 -51.24
N GLY A 68 -30.50 -11.11 -50.70
CA GLY A 68 -30.26 -12.36 -51.47
C GLY A 68 -29.61 -13.50 -50.67
N ARG A 69 -30.35 -14.49 -50.13
CA ARG A 69 -30.77 -15.80 -50.73
C ARG A 69 -29.58 -16.81 -50.83
N ARG A 70 -29.61 -18.05 -50.29
CA ARG A 70 -30.60 -19.15 -50.40
C ARG A 70 -30.42 -20.26 -49.32
N ASP A 71 -31.56 -20.90 -48.99
CA ASP A 71 -31.90 -22.32 -48.69
C ASP A 71 -30.80 -23.33 -48.25
N SER A 72 -31.03 -24.32 -47.36
CA SER A 72 -32.13 -25.30 -47.40
C SER A 72 -32.31 -26.17 -46.13
N ARG A 73 -33.58 -26.42 -45.75
CA ARG A 73 -34.25 -27.69 -45.28
C ARG A 73 -33.60 -28.50 -44.12
N ALA A 74 -34.27 -28.86 -43.02
CA ALA A 74 -35.49 -29.69 -42.86
C ALA A 74 -36.15 -29.45 -41.46
N ARG A 75 -37.49 -29.25 -41.31
CA ARG A 75 -38.58 -30.23 -40.98
C ARG A 75 -38.18 -31.24 -39.89
N HIS A 76 -38.90 -31.57 -38.82
CA HIS A 76 -40.22 -31.37 -38.16
C HIS A 76 -39.91 -31.59 -36.64
N ASP A 77 -40.63 -31.18 -35.58
CA ASP A 77 -42.06 -31.18 -35.36
C ASP A 77 -42.43 -30.34 -34.10
N ARG A 78 -43.73 -30.03 -33.97
CA ARG A 78 -44.35 -29.12 -33.01
C ARG A 78 -44.58 -29.76 -31.63
N ARG A 79 -44.55 -28.95 -30.55
CA ARG A 79 -45.71 -28.71 -29.64
C ARG A 79 -45.46 -27.55 -28.64
N ARG A 80 -46.55 -26.78 -28.45
CA ARG A 80 -46.82 -25.60 -27.56
C ARG A 80 -46.73 -25.99 -26.06
N ALA A 81 -46.67 -25.14 -25.03
CA ALA A 81 -46.95 -23.71 -24.78
C ALA A 81 -46.41 -23.28 -23.38
N GLY A 82 -46.34 -21.97 -23.14
CA GLY A 82 -46.21 -21.32 -21.82
C GLY A 82 -44.77 -20.89 -21.50
N GLY A 83 -44.38 -19.62 -21.40
CA GLY A 83 -45.08 -18.47 -20.82
C GLY A 83 -44.40 -18.11 -19.49
N GLY A 84 -43.28 -17.38 -19.52
CA GLY A 84 -42.55 -17.00 -18.31
C GLY A 84 -41.26 -16.25 -18.62
N ARG A 85 -41.34 -14.92 -18.60
CA ARG A 85 -40.23 -13.99 -18.79
C ARG A 85 -39.42 -13.91 -17.49
N LEU A 86 -38.15 -14.29 -17.51
CA LEU A 86 -37.18 -13.96 -16.47
C LEU A 86 -35.94 -13.32 -17.13
N VAL A 87 -35.52 -12.22 -16.52
CA VAL A 87 -34.48 -11.29 -16.96
C VAL A 87 -33.11 -11.99 -16.96
N PRO A 88 -32.23 -11.83 -17.97
CA PRO A 88 -30.88 -12.36 -17.90
C PRO A 88 -30.06 -11.54 -16.89
N GLY A 89 -29.71 -12.17 -15.77
CA GLY A 89 -28.67 -11.69 -14.86
C GLY A 89 -27.32 -11.70 -15.57
N HIS A 90 -26.51 -10.70 -15.24
CA HIS A 90 -25.17 -10.49 -15.76
C HIS A 90 -24.27 -11.71 -15.47
N GLY A 91 -24.02 -12.53 -16.49
CA GLY A 91 -22.91 -13.47 -16.52
C GLY A 91 -21.64 -12.73 -16.91
N LEU A 92 -20.60 -12.82 -16.06
CA LEU A 92 -19.20 -12.73 -16.48
C LEU A 92 -18.26 -13.09 -15.31
N LEU A 93 -18.10 -14.40 -15.09
CA LEU A 93 -16.88 -14.98 -14.52
C LEU A 93 -16.61 -16.31 -15.22
N GLU A 94 -16.35 -16.26 -16.53
CA GLU A 94 -15.58 -17.29 -17.20
C GLU A 94 -14.38 -16.64 -17.89
N ALA A 95 -13.21 -16.85 -17.29
CA ALA A 95 -11.94 -16.87 -18.00
C ALA A 95 -11.01 -17.82 -17.23
N GLY A 96 -11.16 -19.10 -17.55
CA GLY A 96 -10.25 -20.14 -17.10
C GLY A 96 -8.84 -19.93 -17.67
N ARG A 97 -7.85 -19.93 -16.79
CA ARG A 97 -6.59 -20.64 -17.07
C ARG A 97 -6.53 -21.79 -16.10
N ALA A 98 -6.55 -23.01 -16.65
CA ALA A 98 -6.43 -24.25 -15.91
C ALA A 98 -5.30 -24.16 -14.89
N HIS A 99 -5.65 -24.22 -13.61
CA HIS A 99 -4.70 -24.60 -12.59
C HIS A 99 -4.07 -25.92 -13.04
N ARG A 100 -2.75 -25.96 -13.29
CA ARG A 100 -2.05 -27.22 -13.08
C ARG A 100 -2.34 -27.58 -11.64
N ALA A 101 -3.11 -28.65 -11.44
CA ALA A 101 -3.51 -29.10 -10.12
C ALA A 101 -2.24 -29.23 -9.28
N SER A 102 -2.13 -28.42 -8.23
CA SER A 102 -1.15 -28.69 -7.18
C SER A 102 -1.42 -30.10 -6.64
N PRO A 103 -0.38 -30.87 -6.28
CA PRO A 103 -0.55 -32.19 -5.70
C PRO A 103 -1.54 -32.10 -4.52
N ALA A 104 -2.36 -33.15 -4.36
CA ALA A 104 -3.38 -33.22 -3.32
C ALA A 104 -2.79 -32.87 -1.94
N PRO A 105 -3.53 -32.12 -1.10
CA PRO A 105 -3.03 -31.72 0.21
C PRO A 105 -2.66 -32.96 1.02
N ARG A 106 -1.40 -33.03 1.45
CA ARG A 106 -0.95 -34.06 2.40
C ARG A 106 -1.57 -33.75 3.77
N PRO A 107 -2.09 -34.75 4.50
CA PRO A 107 -2.66 -34.54 5.81
C PRO A 107 -1.63 -33.86 6.73
N VAL A 108 -2.06 -32.82 7.44
CA VAL A 108 -1.25 -32.12 8.44
C VAL A 108 -0.97 -33.13 9.56
N ARG A 109 0.25 -33.67 9.58
CA ARG A 109 0.72 -34.49 10.71
C ARG A 109 0.81 -33.58 11.94
N THR A 110 0.61 -34.18 13.11
CA THR A 110 0.57 -33.61 14.47
C THR A 110 1.92 -33.01 14.94
N THR A 111 2.69 -32.41 14.04
CA THR A 111 3.93 -31.69 14.33
C THR A 111 3.64 -30.20 14.41
N ARG A 112 4.30 -29.52 15.35
CA ARG A 112 4.26 -28.06 15.51
C ARG A 112 4.36 -27.35 14.15
N PRO A 113 3.45 -26.42 13.79
CA PRO A 113 3.56 -25.66 12.54
C PRO A 113 4.88 -24.89 12.47
N ILE A 114 5.51 -24.88 11.29
CA ILE A 114 6.74 -24.14 11.01
C ILE A 114 6.42 -23.05 9.99
N VAL A 115 6.53 -21.79 10.41
CA VAL A 115 6.33 -20.62 9.55
C VAL A 115 7.67 -20.08 9.09
N GLY A 116 7.89 -20.12 7.78
CA GLY A 116 9.04 -19.49 7.14
C GLY A 116 8.76 -18.03 6.79
N LEU A 117 9.48 -17.09 7.39
CA LEU A 117 9.39 -15.66 7.11
C LEU A 117 10.51 -15.23 6.16
N VAL A 118 10.14 -14.79 4.95
CA VAL A 118 11.07 -14.32 3.93
C VAL A 118 11.14 -12.80 3.97
N THR A 119 12.28 -12.23 4.33
CA THR A 119 12.50 -10.78 4.32
C THR A 119 13.24 -10.32 3.07
N ILE A 120 12.94 -9.11 2.60
CA ILE A 120 13.67 -8.47 1.48
C ILE A 120 15.09 -8.08 1.91
N GLY A 121 15.30 -7.82 3.20
CA GLY A 121 16.59 -7.46 3.79
C GLY A 121 17.37 -8.67 4.27
N GLN A 122 18.05 -8.49 5.40
CA GLN A 122 18.80 -9.54 6.08
C GLN A 122 17.95 -10.17 7.20
N SER A 123 18.22 -11.44 7.50
CA SER A 123 17.69 -12.13 8.68
C SER A 123 18.74 -12.23 9.78
N PRO A 124 18.34 -12.26 11.07
CA PRO A 124 16.98 -12.11 11.58
C PRO A 124 16.46 -10.65 11.51
N ARG A 125 15.15 -10.48 11.36
CA ARG A 125 14.44 -9.19 11.37
C ARG A 125 14.01 -8.82 12.78
N VAL A 126 15.01 -8.46 13.59
CA VAL A 126 14.86 -8.09 15.00
C VAL A 126 13.90 -6.91 15.24
N ASP A 127 13.63 -6.10 14.22
CA ASP A 127 12.72 -4.96 14.27
C ASP A 127 11.25 -5.31 14.04
N VAL A 128 10.93 -6.51 13.56
CA VAL A 128 9.58 -6.89 13.13
C VAL A 128 9.13 -8.24 13.68
N VAL A 129 10.00 -9.26 13.59
CA VAL A 129 9.62 -10.64 13.87
C VAL A 129 9.26 -10.89 15.34
N PRO A 130 9.90 -10.28 16.35
CA PRO A 130 9.48 -10.46 17.73
C PRO A 130 8.01 -10.08 17.99
N GLU A 131 7.57 -8.91 17.50
CA GLU A 131 6.18 -8.46 17.67
C GLU A 131 5.19 -9.35 16.90
N MET A 132 5.58 -9.84 15.71
CA MET A 132 4.79 -10.82 14.99
C MET A 132 4.69 -12.16 15.74
N ALA A 133 5.78 -12.62 16.35
CA ALA A 133 5.83 -13.88 17.10
C ALA A 133 4.91 -13.84 18.32
N GLU A 134 4.80 -12.70 19.01
CA GLU A 134 3.84 -12.50 20.10
C GLU A 134 2.39 -12.67 19.63
N VAL A 135 2.07 -12.19 18.42
CA VAL A 135 0.72 -12.33 17.82
C VAL A 135 0.47 -13.73 17.30
N ILE A 136 1.48 -14.39 16.72
CA ILE A 136 1.37 -15.77 16.20
C ILE A 136 1.24 -16.77 17.36
N GLY A 137 1.93 -16.53 18.46
CA GLY A 137 1.87 -17.37 19.66
C GLY A 137 2.93 -18.49 19.71
N PRO A 138 3.14 -19.07 20.91
CA PRO A 138 4.24 -19.99 21.19
C PRO A 138 4.05 -21.39 20.57
N GLY A 139 2.86 -21.68 20.03
CA GLY A 139 2.55 -22.95 19.36
C GLY A 139 3.18 -23.11 17.97
N VAL A 140 3.85 -22.08 17.45
CA VAL A 140 4.41 -22.06 16.09
C VAL A 140 5.93 -21.86 16.16
N GLU A 141 6.67 -22.62 15.36
CA GLU A 141 8.10 -22.40 15.15
C GLU A 141 8.29 -21.38 14.02
N ILE A 142 9.08 -20.34 14.26
CA ILE A 142 9.39 -19.31 13.25
C ILE A 142 10.81 -19.53 12.75
N ARG A 143 10.96 -19.54 11.42
CA ARG A 143 12.27 -19.56 10.75
C ARG A 143 12.35 -18.40 9.79
N GLU A 144 13.50 -17.75 9.73
CA GLU A 144 13.70 -16.56 8.91
C GLU A 144 14.73 -16.82 7.82
N ALA A 145 14.53 -16.21 6.66
CA ALA A 145 15.54 -16.13 5.61
C ALA A 145 15.47 -14.77 4.90
N GLY A 146 16.62 -14.14 4.71
CA GLY A 146 16.75 -12.83 4.09
C GLY A 146 17.28 -12.91 2.66
N ALA A 147 16.66 -12.13 1.78
CA ALA A 147 17.12 -12.00 0.39
C ALA A 147 18.47 -11.29 0.28
N LEU A 148 18.99 -10.67 1.33
CA LEU A 148 20.34 -10.11 1.41
C LEU A 148 21.31 -10.94 2.27
N ASP A 149 20.90 -12.11 2.76
CA ASP A 149 21.76 -12.94 3.58
C ASP A 149 23.00 -13.38 2.82
N GLY A 150 24.16 -13.32 3.48
CA GLY A 150 25.46 -13.66 2.89
C GLY A 150 26.02 -12.62 1.90
N LEU A 151 25.32 -11.51 1.63
CA LEU A 151 25.82 -10.45 0.75
C LEU A 151 26.68 -9.44 1.50
N ASP A 152 27.76 -9.02 0.85
CA ASP A 152 28.57 -7.88 1.30
C ASP A 152 27.95 -6.52 0.91
N ARG A 153 28.56 -5.44 1.39
CA ARG A 153 28.07 -4.08 1.11
C ARG A 153 28.14 -3.69 -0.36
N ALA A 154 29.11 -4.18 -1.13
CA ALA A 154 29.22 -3.87 -2.56
C ALA A 154 28.14 -4.60 -3.36
N GLN A 155 27.87 -5.86 -3.04
CA GLN A 155 26.80 -6.66 -3.61
C GLN A 155 25.43 -6.06 -3.30
N ILE A 156 25.19 -5.61 -2.05
CA ILE A 156 23.95 -4.91 -1.69
C ILE A 156 23.79 -3.60 -2.48
N ARG A 157 24.87 -2.80 -2.63
CA ARG A 157 24.82 -1.57 -3.45
C ARG A 157 24.48 -1.85 -4.91
N ALA A 158 24.92 -2.98 -5.47
CA ALA A 158 24.57 -3.38 -6.83
C ALA A 158 23.08 -3.71 -7.02
N LEU A 159 22.33 -3.90 -5.93
CA LEU A 159 20.87 -4.12 -5.92
C LEU A 159 20.06 -2.82 -5.79
N ALA A 160 20.72 -1.66 -5.74
CA ALA A 160 20.04 -0.37 -5.70
C ALA A 160 19.07 -0.19 -6.89
N PRO A 161 17.97 0.56 -6.70
CA PRO A 161 16.99 0.79 -7.76
C PRO A 161 17.61 1.44 -9.00
N GLN A 162 17.17 1.02 -10.17
CA GLN A 162 17.44 1.72 -11.44
C GLN A 162 16.22 2.54 -11.89
N PRO A 163 16.39 3.47 -12.84
CA PRO A 163 15.25 4.17 -13.44
C PRO A 163 14.17 3.19 -13.92
N GLY A 164 12.94 3.40 -13.45
CA GLY A 164 11.79 2.53 -13.76
C GLY A 164 11.62 1.30 -12.87
N ASP A 165 12.52 1.05 -11.92
CA ASP A 165 12.28 0.03 -10.89
C ASP A 165 11.29 0.54 -9.84
N GLU A 166 10.40 -0.36 -9.39
CA GLU A 166 9.67 -0.18 -8.13
C GLU A 166 10.68 -0.27 -6.98
N ILE A 167 10.67 0.74 -6.12
CA ILE A 167 11.57 0.82 -4.98
C ILE A 167 11.01 0.01 -3.80
N LEU A 168 11.92 -0.66 -3.11
CA LEU A 168 11.68 -1.31 -1.82
C LEU A 168 12.65 -0.74 -0.80
N VAL A 169 12.27 -0.78 0.48
CA VAL A 169 13.15 -0.39 1.59
C VAL A 169 13.24 -1.50 2.62
N THR A 170 14.42 -1.64 3.22
CA THR A 170 14.65 -2.60 4.31
C THR A 170 15.76 -2.11 5.23
N ARG A 171 15.79 -2.65 6.45
CA ARG A 171 16.83 -2.44 7.45
C ARG A 171 17.88 -3.54 7.36
N LEU A 172 19.15 -3.15 7.41
CA LEU A 172 20.29 -4.05 7.47
C LEU A 172 20.61 -4.44 8.92
N ALA A 173 21.46 -5.45 9.09
CA ALA A 173 21.89 -5.93 10.40
C ALA A 173 22.62 -4.85 11.22
N ASP A 174 23.28 -3.89 10.57
CA ASP A 174 23.93 -2.73 11.22
C ASP A 174 22.94 -1.57 11.52
N ALA A 175 21.65 -1.84 11.46
CA ALA A 175 20.54 -0.90 11.63
C ALA A 175 20.42 0.22 10.59
N SER A 176 21.32 0.32 9.61
CA SER A 176 21.14 1.23 8.49
C SER A 176 19.98 0.76 7.59
N SER A 177 19.45 1.67 6.76
CA SER A 177 18.42 1.32 5.77
C SER A 177 18.96 1.48 4.35
N VAL A 178 18.45 0.65 3.45
CA VAL A 178 18.80 0.69 2.03
C VAL A 178 17.56 0.62 1.15
N PHE A 179 17.63 1.28 -0.01
CA PHE A 179 16.65 1.08 -1.07
C PHE A 179 17.14 0.01 -2.05
N LEU A 180 16.21 -0.82 -2.52
CA LEU A 180 16.48 -1.92 -3.45
C LEU A 180 15.51 -1.86 -4.63
N GLY A 181 16.00 -2.16 -5.82
CA GLY A 181 15.14 -2.33 -6.99
C GLY A 181 14.41 -3.67 -6.93
N LYS A 182 13.08 -3.67 -6.93
CA LYS A 182 12.27 -4.89 -6.83
C LYS A 182 12.66 -5.95 -7.86
N ARG A 183 12.89 -5.57 -9.12
CA ARG A 183 13.28 -6.50 -10.20
C ARG A 183 14.57 -7.27 -9.87
N ARG A 184 15.46 -6.66 -9.08
CA ARG A 184 16.77 -7.23 -8.71
C ARG A 184 16.69 -8.17 -7.51
N ILE A 185 15.63 -8.09 -6.69
CA ILE A 185 15.47 -8.90 -5.49
C ILE A 185 14.52 -10.09 -5.66
N VAL A 186 13.59 -10.05 -6.62
CA VAL A 186 12.57 -11.10 -6.82
C VAL A 186 13.17 -12.50 -6.92
N ALA A 187 14.27 -12.68 -7.65
CA ALA A 187 14.91 -13.99 -7.77
C ALA A 187 15.45 -14.51 -6.43
N ARG A 188 16.02 -13.63 -5.60
CA ARG A 188 16.51 -13.99 -4.26
C ARG A 188 15.37 -14.29 -3.30
N VAL A 189 14.28 -13.53 -3.36
CA VAL A 189 13.06 -13.84 -2.59
C VAL A 189 12.54 -15.23 -2.95
N GLN A 190 12.50 -15.56 -4.25
CA GLN A 190 12.07 -16.88 -4.71
C GLN A 190 12.96 -18.02 -4.21
N GLU A 191 14.28 -17.81 -4.20
CA GLU A 191 15.25 -18.76 -3.64
C GLU A 191 14.98 -18.99 -2.14
N LYS A 192 14.80 -17.92 -1.35
CA LYS A 192 14.55 -18.01 0.09
C LYS A 192 13.22 -18.68 0.44
N ILE A 193 12.19 -18.54 -0.40
CA ILE A 193 10.96 -19.33 -0.26
C ILE A 193 11.27 -20.82 -0.40
N GLY A 194 11.99 -21.21 -1.45
CA GLY A 194 12.36 -22.61 -1.69
C GLY A 194 13.24 -23.20 -0.59
N GLU A 195 14.20 -22.43 -0.07
CA GLU A 195 15.06 -22.83 1.05
C GLU A 195 14.25 -23.13 2.30
N LEU A 196 13.34 -22.24 2.72
CA LEU A 196 12.52 -22.43 3.92
C LEU A 196 11.55 -23.62 3.76
N GLU A 197 10.92 -23.76 2.60
CA GLU A 197 10.04 -24.90 2.31
C GLU A 197 10.82 -26.24 2.30
N GLY A 198 12.01 -26.26 1.70
CA GLY A 198 12.91 -27.42 1.68
C GLY A 198 13.44 -27.78 3.08
N ALA A 199 13.63 -26.78 3.94
CA ALA A 199 13.98 -26.96 5.34
C ALA A 199 12.80 -27.44 6.21
N GLY A 200 11.58 -27.55 5.66
CA GLY A 200 10.43 -28.11 6.36
C GLY A 200 9.39 -27.09 6.83
N ALA A 201 9.46 -25.82 6.39
CA ALA A 201 8.37 -24.88 6.62
C ALA A 201 7.04 -25.45 6.08
N THR A 202 6.00 -25.39 6.89
CA THR A 202 4.65 -25.83 6.52
C THR A 202 3.84 -24.72 5.85
N LEU A 203 4.24 -23.47 6.07
CA LEU A 203 3.67 -22.23 5.57
C LEU A 203 4.82 -21.22 5.39
N THR A 204 4.77 -20.40 4.36
CA THR A 204 5.73 -19.28 4.19
C THR A 204 5.00 -17.94 4.12
N ALA A 205 5.67 -16.87 4.53
CA ALA A 205 5.13 -15.52 4.46
C ALA A 205 6.21 -14.52 4.01
N LEU A 206 5.83 -13.61 3.11
CA LEU A 206 6.71 -12.54 2.67
C LEU A 206 6.63 -11.35 3.64
N LEU A 207 7.76 -10.87 4.12
CA LEU A 207 7.86 -9.63 4.90
C LEU A 207 8.07 -8.42 3.99
N CYS A 208 7.12 -8.19 3.08
CA CYS A 208 7.04 -6.98 2.26
C CYS A 208 5.62 -6.70 1.79
N THR A 209 5.17 -5.44 1.89
CA THR A 209 3.90 -5.00 1.32
C THR A 209 3.99 -4.64 -0.17
N GLY A 210 5.18 -4.71 -0.79
CA GLY A 210 5.35 -4.55 -2.24
C GLY A 210 4.45 -5.51 -3.03
N ALA A 211 3.99 -5.10 -4.21
CA ALA A 211 3.06 -5.91 -5.00
C ALA A 211 3.78 -7.00 -5.81
N PHE A 212 4.25 -8.06 -5.18
CA PHE A 212 4.93 -9.15 -5.88
C PHE A 212 3.94 -9.89 -6.78
N GLY A 213 4.38 -10.21 -8.02
CA GLY A 213 3.64 -11.10 -8.90
C GLY A 213 3.57 -12.52 -8.34
N ARG A 214 3.17 -13.48 -9.18
CA ARG A 214 3.11 -14.88 -8.77
C ARG A 214 4.51 -15.40 -8.42
N LEU A 215 4.71 -15.74 -7.15
CA LEU A 215 5.87 -16.46 -6.66
C LEU A 215 5.55 -17.96 -6.66
N ALA A 216 6.53 -18.79 -6.99
CA ALA A 216 6.41 -20.23 -6.89
C ALA A 216 6.53 -20.67 -5.42
N ALA A 217 5.64 -21.54 -5.00
CA ALA A 217 5.61 -22.10 -3.66
C ALA A 217 5.05 -23.53 -3.74
N THR A 218 5.61 -24.43 -2.95
CA THR A 218 5.13 -25.81 -2.77
C THR A 218 4.26 -25.95 -1.52
N ARG A 219 4.27 -24.92 -0.67
CA ARG A 219 3.43 -24.76 0.52
C ARG A 219 2.53 -23.54 0.37
N PRO A 220 1.54 -23.35 1.24
CA PRO A 220 0.82 -22.09 1.28
C PRO A 220 1.81 -20.93 1.49
N LEU A 221 1.65 -19.88 0.68
CA LEU A 221 2.48 -18.68 0.71
C LEU A 221 1.57 -17.48 0.98
N VAL A 222 1.90 -16.74 2.03
CA VAL A 222 1.20 -15.53 2.44
C VAL A 222 1.94 -14.30 1.91
N GLN A 223 1.24 -13.50 1.11
CA GLN A 223 1.72 -12.20 0.63
C GLN A 223 0.91 -11.07 1.32
N PRO A 224 1.55 -10.05 1.91
CA PRO A 224 0.85 -9.00 2.63
C PRO A 224 -0.12 -8.16 1.78
N GLN A 225 0.26 -7.79 0.55
CA GLN A 225 -0.58 -6.94 -0.31
C GLN A 225 -1.95 -7.59 -0.59
N PRO A 226 -2.06 -8.86 -1.04
CA PRO A 226 -3.35 -9.54 -1.19
C PRO A 226 -4.20 -9.59 0.10
N ILE A 227 -3.59 -9.78 1.28
CA ILE A 227 -4.32 -9.76 2.55
C ILE A 227 -4.92 -8.38 2.80
N LEU A 228 -4.13 -7.31 2.68
CA LEU A 228 -4.59 -5.94 2.86
C LEU A 228 -5.75 -5.63 1.92
N LEU A 229 -5.64 -5.99 0.64
CA LEU A 229 -6.70 -5.80 -0.34
C LEU A 229 -7.97 -6.57 0.01
N GLY A 230 -7.85 -7.82 0.45
CA GLY A 230 -8.99 -8.65 0.85
C GLY A 230 -9.75 -8.04 2.02
N VAL A 231 -9.02 -7.63 3.07
CA VAL A 231 -9.62 -7.00 4.26
C VAL A 231 -10.29 -5.67 3.91
N LEU A 232 -9.61 -4.81 3.13
CA LEU A 232 -10.18 -3.53 2.72
C LEU A 232 -11.44 -3.69 1.88
N ARG A 233 -11.49 -4.69 0.99
CA ARG A 233 -12.68 -4.99 0.17
C ARG A 233 -13.85 -5.54 0.98
N ALA A 234 -13.59 -6.12 2.15
CA ALA A 234 -14.60 -6.64 3.07
C ALA A 234 -15.17 -5.56 4.01
N MET A 235 -14.61 -4.35 4.01
CA MET A 235 -14.95 -3.28 4.95
C MET A 235 -15.64 -2.10 4.24
N SER A 236 -16.36 -1.30 5.02
CA SER A 236 -16.85 0.01 4.63
C SER A 236 -16.52 1.02 5.73
N TRP A 237 -16.13 2.23 5.35
CA TRP A 237 -15.75 3.29 6.29
C TRP A 237 -16.14 4.66 5.71
N PRO A 238 -16.35 5.68 6.55
CA PRO A 238 -16.52 7.06 6.10
C PRO A 238 -15.17 7.67 5.71
N GLY A 239 -15.16 8.70 4.86
CA GLY A 239 -13.93 9.43 4.53
C GLY A 239 -12.98 8.68 3.59
N ARG A 240 -11.73 9.15 3.49
CA ARG A 240 -10.74 8.61 2.54
C ARG A 240 -9.93 7.47 3.15
N LEU A 241 -9.32 6.66 2.30
CA LEU A 241 -8.31 5.68 2.72
C LEU A 241 -6.97 6.38 2.92
N GLY A 242 -6.48 6.43 4.16
CA GLY A 242 -5.13 6.88 4.47
C GLY A 242 -4.13 5.76 4.30
N ILE A 243 -3.04 6.00 3.58
CA ILE A 243 -1.93 5.06 3.42
C ILE A 243 -0.67 5.72 3.97
N LEU A 244 -0.05 5.10 4.96
CA LEU A 244 1.25 5.48 5.47
C LEU A 244 2.33 4.65 4.77
N THR A 245 3.24 5.32 4.06
CA THR A 245 4.27 4.68 3.22
C THR A 245 5.67 4.98 3.76
N PRO A 246 6.69 4.11 3.58
CA PRO A 246 7.90 4.19 4.39
C PRO A 246 8.88 5.31 4.01
N SER A 247 8.66 6.05 2.91
CA SER A 247 9.43 7.25 2.61
C SER A 247 8.76 8.11 1.54
N ALA A 248 9.17 9.37 1.42
CA ALA A 248 8.69 10.27 0.37
C ALA A 248 8.90 9.73 -1.06
N PRO A 249 10.06 9.10 -1.40
CA PRO A 249 10.24 8.41 -2.68
C PRO A 249 9.21 7.32 -2.98
N HIS A 250 8.58 6.70 -1.98
CA HIS A 250 7.55 5.67 -2.20
C HIS A 250 6.19 6.25 -2.57
N VAL A 251 5.92 7.52 -2.26
CA VAL A 251 4.58 8.12 -2.41
C VAL A 251 4.00 7.93 -3.82
N PRO A 252 4.72 8.24 -4.93
CA PRO A 252 4.15 8.11 -6.27
C PRO A 252 3.78 6.67 -6.64
N GLN A 253 4.66 5.70 -6.33
CA GLN A 253 4.40 4.30 -6.66
C GLN A 253 3.31 3.69 -5.79
N THR A 254 3.26 4.06 -4.50
CA THR A 254 2.25 3.59 -3.56
C THR A 254 0.89 4.12 -3.98
N GLU A 255 0.80 5.41 -4.31
CA GLU A 255 -0.44 6.01 -4.84
C GLU A 255 -0.91 5.33 -6.12
N ALA A 256 -0.01 5.16 -7.11
CA ALA A 256 -0.33 4.51 -8.38
C ALA A 256 -0.86 3.08 -8.17
N ARG A 257 -0.22 2.30 -7.28
CA ARG A 257 -0.65 0.93 -6.95
C ARG A 257 -2.04 0.91 -6.33
N TRP A 258 -2.27 1.68 -5.27
CA TRP A 258 -3.56 1.68 -4.58
C TRP A 258 -4.71 2.20 -5.46
N ARG A 259 -4.42 3.15 -6.36
CA ARG A 259 -5.39 3.59 -7.39
C ARG A 259 -5.69 2.49 -8.40
N ALA A 260 -4.68 1.76 -8.87
CA ALA A 260 -4.86 0.61 -9.76
C ALA A 260 -5.67 -0.52 -9.10
N ASP A 261 -5.58 -0.65 -7.77
CA ASP A 261 -6.37 -1.60 -6.97
C ASP A 261 -7.82 -1.15 -6.71
N GLY A 262 -8.20 0.05 -7.18
CA GLY A 262 -9.57 0.57 -7.13
C GLY A 262 -9.88 1.50 -5.96
N PHE A 263 -8.87 1.98 -5.23
CA PHE A 263 -9.06 2.90 -4.10
C PHE A 263 -8.75 4.35 -4.48
N ASP A 264 -9.29 5.30 -3.72
CA ASP A 264 -8.83 6.70 -3.71
C ASP A 264 -8.00 7.00 -2.45
N PRO A 265 -6.68 6.74 -2.48
CA PRO A 265 -5.84 6.92 -1.31
C PRO A 265 -5.42 8.38 -1.09
N VAL A 266 -5.19 8.74 0.17
CA VAL A 266 -4.20 9.77 0.54
C VAL A 266 -2.94 9.07 1.03
N VAL A 267 -1.82 9.29 0.35
CA VAL A 267 -0.55 8.65 0.70
C VAL A 267 0.33 9.64 1.45
N VAL A 268 0.74 9.26 2.66
CA VAL A 268 1.53 10.07 3.58
C VAL A 268 2.84 9.36 3.90
N PRO A 269 4.01 10.00 3.73
CA PRO A 269 5.27 9.38 4.07
C PRO A 269 5.56 9.46 5.58
N LEU A 270 5.96 8.33 6.16
CA LEU A 270 6.62 8.24 7.47
C LEU A 270 7.57 7.04 7.43
N SER A 271 8.84 7.24 7.74
CA SER A 271 9.76 6.12 7.88
C SER A 271 9.43 5.32 9.14
N PRO A 272 9.33 3.97 9.07
CA PRO A 272 9.22 3.13 10.25
C PRO A 272 10.47 3.19 11.16
N TYR A 273 11.55 3.82 10.69
CA TYR A 273 12.77 4.03 11.46
C TYR A 273 12.87 5.45 12.04
N GLU A 274 11.87 6.29 11.79
CA GLU A 274 11.73 7.66 12.34
C GLU A 274 10.47 7.78 13.23
N GLU A 275 9.78 6.69 13.53
CA GLU A 275 8.54 6.69 14.34
C GLU A 275 8.77 7.03 15.83
N ASP A 276 10.02 7.15 16.25
CA ASP A 276 10.39 7.67 17.56
C ASP A 276 10.58 9.20 17.57
N ASP A 277 10.52 9.87 16.40
CA ASP A 277 10.39 11.33 16.30
C ASP A 277 8.91 11.75 16.42
N PRO A 278 8.49 12.35 17.55
CA PRO A 278 7.10 12.77 17.72
C PRO A 278 6.65 13.79 16.67
N ALA A 279 7.57 14.62 16.16
CA ALA A 279 7.25 15.59 15.12
C ALA A 279 6.96 14.89 13.79
N ALA A 280 7.64 13.79 13.46
CA ALA A 280 7.37 13.00 12.27
C ALA A 280 5.98 12.35 12.32
N VAL A 281 5.65 11.72 13.45
CA VAL A 281 4.33 11.11 13.68
C VAL A 281 3.22 12.18 13.64
N ALA A 282 3.43 13.32 14.29
CA ALA A 282 2.47 14.42 14.30
C ALA A 282 2.20 14.96 12.88
N ARG A 283 3.25 15.20 12.07
CA ARG A 283 3.10 15.61 10.66
C ARG A 283 2.29 14.61 9.84
N ALA A 284 2.54 13.31 10.03
CA ALA A 284 1.78 12.28 9.34
C ALA A 284 0.31 12.26 9.77
N ALA A 285 0.04 12.37 11.07
CA ALA A 285 -1.31 12.44 11.61
C ALA A 285 -2.07 13.70 11.13
N ASP A 286 -1.41 14.86 11.08
CA ASP A 286 -1.98 16.10 10.55
C ASP A 286 -2.40 15.94 9.08
N ALA A 287 -1.53 15.35 8.25
CA ALA A 287 -1.83 15.12 6.85
C ALA A 287 -3.05 14.17 6.67
N LEU A 288 -3.11 13.10 7.47
CA LEU A 288 -4.24 12.16 7.46
C LEU A 288 -5.55 12.82 7.91
N ARG A 289 -5.52 13.64 8.97
CA ARG A 289 -6.68 14.42 9.44
C ARG A 289 -7.16 15.44 8.41
N ALA A 290 -6.23 16.21 7.84
CA ALA A 290 -6.55 17.21 6.83
C ALA A 290 -7.24 16.59 5.60
N ALA A 291 -6.82 15.38 5.23
CA ALA A 291 -7.43 14.59 4.17
C ALA A 291 -8.71 13.85 4.57
N ARG A 292 -9.16 13.96 5.83
CA ARG A 292 -10.33 13.27 6.40
C ARG A 292 -10.24 11.75 6.19
N ALA A 293 -9.08 11.16 6.48
CA ALA A 293 -8.92 9.71 6.48
C ALA A 293 -9.85 9.09 7.55
N GLY A 294 -10.70 8.14 7.16
CA GLY A 294 -11.53 7.40 8.11
C GLY A 294 -11.14 5.93 8.26
N LEU A 295 -10.11 5.50 7.55
CA LEU A 295 -9.36 4.27 7.78
C LEU A 295 -7.91 4.51 7.37
N VAL A 296 -6.95 4.04 8.16
CA VAL A 296 -5.52 4.17 7.88
C VAL A 296 -4.89 2.79 7.69
N VAL A 297 -3.97 2.66 6.74
CA VAL A 297 -3.15 1.46 6.53
C VAL A 297 -1.68 1.85 6.66
N LEU A 298 -0.98 1.21 7.59
CA LEU A 298 0.46 1.30 7.74
C LEU A 298 1.10 0.29 6.78
N ASP A 299 1.40 0.79 5.58
CA ASP A 299 1.79 0.02 4.39
C ASP A 299 3.31 -0.17 4.32
N CYS A 300 3.84 -0.81 5.36
CA CYS A 300 5.19 -1.34 5.42
C CYS A 300 5.25 -2.39 6.53
N MET A 301 6.10 -3.39 6.37
CA MET A 301 6.30 -4.40 7.43
C MET A 301 7.09 -3.86 8.62
N GLY A 302 7.77 -2.73 8.47
CA GLY A 302 8.60 -2.14 9.53
C GLY A 302 7.83 -1.35 10.60
N PHE A 303 6.55 -1.04 10.39
CA PHE A 303 5.77 -0.27 11.36
C PHE A 303 5.38 -1.11 12.58
N ARG A 304 5.37 -0.50 13.76
CA ARG A 304 5.05 -1.18 15.02
C ARG A 304 3.65 -0.87 15.51
N LYS A 305 3.16 -1.65 16.49
CA LYS A 305 1.90 -1.37 17.21
C LYS A 305 1.86 0.06 17.79
N LYS A 306 3.00 0.55 18.28
CA LYS A 306 3.16 1.91 18.83
C LYS A 306 2.66 2.99 17.85
N THR A 307 3.17 2.99 16.61
CA THR A 307 2.80 3.99 15.59
C THR A 307 1.32 3.91 15.24
N ARG A 308 0.75 2.70 15.19
CA ARG A 308 -0.70 2.54 15.02
C ARG A 308 -1.45 3.24 16.14
N ASP A 309 -1.11 2.95 17.40
CA ASP A 309 -1.82 3.48 18.56
C ASP A 309 -1.73 5.02 18.62
N GLU A 310 -0.55 5.58 18.32
CA GLU A 310 -0.33 7.03 18.21
C GLU A 310 -1.17 7.66 17.08
N LEU A 311 -1.19 7.04 15.90
CA LEU A 311 -1.99 7.54 14.77
C LEU A 311 -3.49 7.41 15.01
N GLN A 312 -3.95 6.34 15.65
CA GLN A 312 -5.37 6.18 16.00
C GLN A 312 -5.79 7.25 17.02
N ALA A 313 -4.98 7.47 18.07
CA ALA A 313 -5.24 8.52 19.06
C ALA A 313 -5.25 9.91 18.43
N ALA A 314 -4.33 10.18 17.52
CA ALA A 314 -4.21 11.48 16.87
C ALA A 314 -5.32 11.73 15.83
N THR A 315 -5.66 10.73 15.01
CA THR A 315 -6.59 10.90 13.87
C THR A 315 -8.04 10.58 14.21
N GLY A 316 -8.29 9.76 15.24
CA GLY A 316 -9.60 9.17 15.53
C GLY A 316 -10.03 8.07 14.56
N ALA A 317 -9.22 7.77 13.53
CA ALA A 317 -9.53 6.73 12.56
C ALA A 317 -8.99 5.37 13.01
N PRO A 318 -9.69 4.25 12.71
CA PRO A 318 -9.10 2.92 12.84
C PRO A 318 -7.87 2.77 11.93
N ALA A 319 -6.92 1.91 12.34
CA ALA A 319 -5.71 1.67 11.57
C ALA A 319 -5.34 0.18 11.48
N LEU A 320 -4.93 -0.26 10.29
CA LEU A 320 -4.38 -1.59 10.01
C LEU A 320 -2.85 -1.51 9.92
N VAL A 321 -2.15 -2.46 10.56
CA VAL A 321 -0.69 -2.60 10.45
C VAL A 321 -0.38 -3.87 9.70
N ALA A 322 0.37 -3.75 8.61
CA ALA A 322 0.58 -4.86 7.69
C ALA A 322 1.19 -6.10 8.36
N ASN A 323 2.23 -5.92 9.19
CA ASN A 323 2.89 -7.03 9.87
C ASN A 323 1.98 -7.74 10.88
N LEU A 324 1.22 -7.00 11.71
CA LEU A 324 0.31 -7.56 12.70
C LEU A 324 -0.88 -8.25 12.03
N LEU A 325 -1.38 -7.70 10.92
CA LEU A 325 -2.46 -8.33 10.17
C LEU A 325 -2.01 -9.65 9.54
N VAL A 326 -0.81 -9.66 8.95
CA VAL A 326 -0.20 -10.89 8.43
C VAL A 326 -0.01 -11.90 9.56
N ALA A 327 0.55 -11.48 10.71
CA ALA A 327 0.75 -12.34 11.87
C ALA A 327 -0.57 -13.00 12.35
N ARG A 328 -1.69 -12.27 12.37
CA ARG A 328 -3.01 -12.82 12.70
C ARG A 328 -3.50 -13.86 11.70
N VAL A 329 -3.27 -13.63 10.41
CA VAL A 329 -3.60 -14.62 9.37
C VAL A 329 -2.72 -15.86 9.51
N LEU A 330 -1.44 -15.69 9.84
CA LEU A 330 -0.53 -16.82 10.08
C LEU A 330 -0.97 -17.64 11.30
N ALA A 331 -1.38 -16.99 12.40
CA ALA A 331 -1.92 -17.64 13.58
C ALA A 331 -3.14 -18.53 13.22
N GLU A 332 -4.11 -17.94 12.52
CA GLU A 332 -5.32 -18.64 12.06
C GLU A 332 -4.98 -19.86 11.18
N LEU A 333 -4.07 -19.70 10.22
CA LEU A 333 -3.62 -20.80 9.35
C LEU A 333 -2.85 -21.90 10.11
N CYS A 334 -2.23 -21.56 11.23
CA CYS A 334 -1.55 -22.50 12.12
C CYS A 334 -2.47 -23.14 13.15
N GLY A 335 -3.73 -22.68 13.27
CA GLY A 335 -4.70 -23.19 14.25
C GLY A 335 -4.37 -22.81 15.69
N VAL A 336 -3.77 -21.63 15.89
CA VAL A 336 -3.38 -21.07 17.19
C VAL A 336 -4.03 -19.72 17.45
#